data_AF-A0A9D0THY9-F1
#
_entry.id   AF-A0A9D0THY9-F1
#
_cell.length_a   1.000
_cell.length_b   1.000
_cell.length_c   1.000
_cell.angle_alpha   90.00
_cell.angle_beta   90.00
_cell.angle_gamma   90.00
#
_symmetry.space_group_name_H-M   'P 1'
#
loop_
_entity.id
_entity.type
_entity.pdbx_description
1 polymer ?
#
loop_
_entity_poly.entity_id
_entity_poly.type
_entity_poly.pdbx_seq_one_letter_code
_entity_poly.pdbx_strand_id
1 'polypeptide(L)'
;MIDYTVQSASEINELGMLIYVVLLSFILSTSLAYVYQKTFRGLSYSRNYVQAIVLISIIAATVIQSVGDSLARGIGIMAAMAIIRFRTNLKDPRDTLFLFASLAAGIACGAYSFEIAILGTVGFSMAALLLYYSPFGPTSFFDGMLRFSIEIDDESGRRALENLLQKHCKTFSLVTLREIGQGQRMDYAYH
;
A
#
# COMPACT_ATOMS: atom_id res chain seq x y z
N MET A 1 -19.31 -49.26 -5.04
CA MET A 1 -18.05 -49.17 -4.25
C MET A 1 -16.92 -48.49 -5.03
N ILE A 2 -16.88 -48.58 -6.36
CA ILE A 2 -15.91 -47.86 -7.20
C ILE A 2 -16.21 -46.34 -7.21
N ASP A 3 -17.48 -45.91 -7.27
CA ASP A 3 -17.84 -44.48 -7.33
C ASP A 3 -17.36 -43.65 -6.12
N TYR A 4 -17.37 -44.20 -4.90
CA TYR A 4 -16.85 -43.51 -3.72
C TYR A 4 -15.34 -43.25 -3.80
N THR A 5 -14.58 -44.16 -4.42
CA THR A 5 -13.13 -44.00 -4.57
C THR A 5 -12.77 -42.94 -5.60
N VAL A 6 -13.57 -42.81 -6.67
CA VAL A 6 -13.35 -41.77 -7.69
C VAL A 6 -13.79 -40.40 -7.17
N GLN A 7 -14.88 -40.34 -6.41
CA GLN A 7 -15.37 -39.09 -5.80
C GLN A 7 -14.41 -38.57 -4.72
N SER A 8 -13.87 -39.45 -3.85
CA SER A 8 -12.82 -39.03 -2.90
C SER A 8 -11.53 -38.61 -3.60
N ALA A 9 -11.15 -39.26 -4.70
CA ALA A 9 -9.96 -38.86 -5.45
C ALA A 9 -10.12 -37.47 -6.11
N SER A 10 -11.31 -37.12 -6.60
CA SER A 10 -11.58 -35.77 -7.13
C SER A 10 -11.60 -34.71 -6.02
N GLU A 11 -12.23 -34.99 -4.87
CA GLU A 11 -12.27 -34.05 -3.73
C GLU A 11 -10.88 -33.75 -3.15
N ILE A 12 -10.00 -34.76 -3.09
CA ILE A 12 -8.61 -34.58 -2.62
C ILE A 12 -7.81 -33.70 -3.60
N ASN A 13 -8.04 -33.84 -4.92
CA ASN A 13 -7.38 -33.01 -5.92
C ASN A 13 -7.90 -31.56 -5.89
N GLU A 14 -9.19 -31.35 -5.67
CA GLU A 14 -9.76 -30.01 -5.54
C GLU A 14 -9.22 -29.27 -4.30
N LEU A 15 -9.20 -29.93 -3.14
CA LEU A 15 -8.60 -29.36 -1.92
C LEU A 15 -7.11 -29.07 -2.09
N GLY A 16 -6.37 -29.97 -2.77
CA GLY A 16 -4.95 -29.77 -3.07
C GLY A 16 -4.71 -28.54 -3.94
N MET A 17 -5.55 -28.32 -4.96
CA MET A 17 -5.49 -27.14 -5.81
C MET A 17 -5.83 -25.85 -5.06
N LEU A 18 -6.84 -25.86 -4.19
CA LEU A 18 -7.18 -24.69 -3.36
C LEU A 18 -6.00 -24.27 -2.46
N ILE A 19 -5.38 -25.25 -1.78
CA ILE A 19 -4.22 -25.00 -0.92
C ILE A 19 -3.04 -24.47 -1.75
N TYR A 20 -2.80 -25.04 -2.93
CA TYR A 20 -1.76 -24.60 -3.84
C TYR A 20 -1.96 -23.14 -4.28
N VAL A 21 -3.18 -22.76 -4.66
CA VAL A 21 -3.53 -21.38 -5.05
C VAL A 21 -3.30 -20.39 -3.92
N VAL A 22 -3.72 -20.72 -2.69
CA VAL A 22 -3.54 -19.85 -1.53
C VAL A 22 -2.06 -19.69 -1.20
N LEU A 23 -1.28 -20.78 -1.20
CA LEU A 23 0.17 -20.73 -0.97
C LEU A 23 0.88 -19.91 -2.04
N LEU A 24 0.52 -20.10 -3.31
CA LEU A 24 1.12 -19.35 -4.42
C LEU A 24 0.79 -17.86 -4.34
N SER A 25 -0.48 -17.51 -4.07
CA SER A 25 -0.92 -16.13 -3.85
C SER A 25 -0.18 -15.48 -2.67
N PHE A 26 0.04 -16.22 -1.58
CA PHE A 26 0.83 -15.75 -0.45
C PHE A 26 2.30 -15.48 -0.81
N ILE A 27 2.95 -16.37 -1.56
CA ILE A 27 4.34 -16.20 -1.99
C ILE A 27 4.49 -15.00 -2.93
N LEU A 28 3.60 -14.86 -3.92
CA LEU A 28 3.62 -13.76 -4.89
C LEU A 28 3.39 -12.41 -4.22
N SER A 29 2.37 -12.31 -3.37
CA SER A 29 2.07 -11.06 -2.64
C SER A 29 3.14 -10.70 -1.61
N THR A 30 3.80 -11.69 -0.99
CA THR A 30 4.96 -11.46 -0.11
C THR A 30 6.16 -10.92 -0.89
N SER A 31 6.43 -11.47 -2.09
CA SER A 31 7.46 -10.93 -2.99
C SER A 31 7.18 -9.47 -3.36
N LEU A 32 5.92 -9.17 -3.70
CA LEU A 32 5.48 -7.82 -4.01
C LEU A 32 5.61 -6.86 -2.82
N ALA A 33 5.25 -7.33 -1.61
CA ALA A 33 5.41 -6.60 -0.36
C ALA A 33 6.89 -6.30 -0.04
N TYR A 34 7.80 -7.23 -0.34
CA TYR A 34 9.25 -7.01 -0.20
C TYR A 34 9.77 -5.95 -1.19
N VAL A 35 9.32 -6.02 -2.45
CA VAL A 35 9.65 -5.01 -3.47
C VAL A 35 9.12 -3.63 -3.05
N TYR A 36 7.89 -3.56 -2.54
CA TYR A 36 7.33 -2.33 -1.99
C TYR A 36 8.21 -1.76 -0.88
N GLN A 37 8.61 -2.58 0.10
CA GLN A 37 9.46 -2.15 1.21
C GLN A 37 10.81 -1.61 0.73
N LYS A 38 11.43 -2.27 -0.25
CA LYS A 38 12.73 -1.85 -0.82
C LYS A 38 12.63 -0.56 -1.64
N THR A 39 11.47 -0.32 -2.25
CA THR A 39 11.26 0.81 -3.16
C THR A 39 10.62 2.03 -2.48
N PHE A 40 10.26 1.91 -1.20
CA PHE A 40 9.62 2.97 -0.42
C PHE A 40 10.62 4.09 -0.08
N ARG A 41 10.27 5.33 -0.41
CA ARG A 41 11.06 6.56 -0.15
C ARG A 41 10.32 7.59 0.71
N GLY A 42 9.08 7.30 1.14
CA GLY A 42 8.24 8.25 1.88
C GLY A 42 8.45 8.20 3.40
N LEU A 43 7.97 9.25 4.09
CA LEU A 43 8.07 9.38 5.56
C LEU A 43 7.03 8.56 6.32
N SER A 44 6.01 8.01 5.65
CA SER A 44 4.87 7.33 6.29
C SER A 44 4.84 5.83 5.99
N TYR A 45 5.91 5.11 6.32
CA TYR A 45 5.92 3.63 6.27
C TYR A 45 4.93 3.07 7.30
N SER A 46 3.92 2.35 6.84
CA SER A 46 2.97 1.66 7.72
C SER A 46 3.11 0.15 7.58
N ARG A 47 3.46 -0.53 8.68
CA ARG A 47 3.52 -1.99 8.73
C ARG A 47 2.17 -2.63 8.40
N ASN A 48 1.07 -1.95 8.76
CA ASN A 48 -0.29 -2.41 8.48
C ASN A 48 -0.59 -2.44 6.97
N TYR A 49 0.01 -1.54 6.20
CA TYR A 49 -0.18 -1.50 4.75
C TYR A 49 0.52 -2.68 4.05
N VAL A 50 1.74 -3.03 4.49
CA VAL A 50 2.45 -4.22 3.99
C VAL A 50 1.67 -5.50 4.28
N GLN A 51 1.08 -5.60 5.48
CA GLN A 51 0.17 -6.71 5.82
C GLN A 51 -1.09 -6.71 4.95
N ALA A 52 -1.66 -5.53 4.67
CA ALA A 52 -2.82 -5.41 3.80
C ALA A 52 -2.55 -5.89 2.36
N ILE A 53 -1.37 -5.63 1.81
CA ILE A 53 -0.95 -6.16 0.49
C ILE A 53 -1.04 -7.69 0.46
N VAL A 54 -0.55 -8.38 1.48
CA VAL A 54 -0.56 -9.85 1.51
C VAL A 54 -1.98 -10.37 1.70
N LEU A 55 -2.72 -9.78 2.65
CA LEU A 55 -4.09 -10.22 2.97
C LEU A 55 -5.06 -10.01 1.80
N ILE A 56 -4.96 -8.89 1.08
CA ILE A 56 -5.87 -8.62 -0.04
C ILE A 56 -5.69 -9.61 -1.20
N SER A 57 -4.47 -10.10 -1.45
CA SER A 57 -4.20 -11.13 -2.46
C SER A 57 -4.83 -12.49 -2.09
N ILE A 58 -4.76 -12.88 -0.81
CA ILE A 58 -5.37 -14.12 -0.33
C ILE A 58 -6.89 -14.04 -0.42
N ILE A 59 -7.46 -12.91 0.01
CA ILE A 59 -8.91 -12.66 -0.08
C ILE A 59 -9.35 -12.73 -1.54
N ALA A 60 -8.65 -12.04 -2.45
CA ALA A 60 -8.97 -12.05 -3.87
C ALA A 60 -8.91 -13.46 -4.47
N ALA A 61 -7.86 -14.23 -4.18
CA ALA A 61 -7.73 -15.61 -4.65
C ALA A 61 -8.87 -16.51 -4.12
N THR A 62 -9.26 -16.33 -2.86
CA THR A 62 -10.35 -17.10 -2.24
C THR A 62 -11.71 -16.73 -2.84
N VAL A 63 -11.93 -15.44 -3.09
CA VAL A 63 -13.17 -14.94 -3.71
C VAL A 63 -13.34 -15.51 -5.11
N ILE A 64 -12.29 -15.50 -5.94
CA ILE A 64 -12.36 -16.04 -7.30
C ILE A 64 -12.61 -17.55 -7.29
N GLN A 65 -11.95 -18.31 -6.40
CA GLN A 65 -12.20 -19.75 -6.28
C GLN A 65 -13.64 -20.05 -5.79
N SER A 66 -14.21 -19.21 -4.93
CA SER A 66 -15.59 -19.34 -4.44
C SER A 66 -16.65 -19.16 -5.54
N VAL A 67 -16.33 -18.37 -6.58
CA VAL A 67 -17.22 -18.19 -7.74
C VAL A 67 -17.41 -19.50 -8.51
N GLY A 68 -16.36 -20.32 -8.62
CA GLY A 68 -16.34 -21.56 -9.43
C GLY A 68 -16.76 -21.29 -10.88
N ASP A 69 -17.54 -22.21 -11.46
CA ASP A 69 -17.97 -22.13 -12.87
C ASP A 69 -19.20 -21.25 -13.12
N SER A 70 -19.81 -20.68 -12.08
CA SER A 70 -21.04 -19.90 -12.26
C SER A 70 -20.72 -18.42 -12.49
N LEU A 71 -20.76 -18.02 -13.76
CA LEU A 71 -20.65 -16.61 -14.15
C LEU A 71 -21.64 -15.72 -13.37
N ALA A 72 -22.85 -16.22 -13.08
CA ALA A 72 -23.86 -15.52 -12.29
C ALA A 72 -23.41 -15.26 -10.84
N ARG A 73 -22.72 -16.22 -10.19
CA ARG A 73 -22.15 -16.03 -8.84
C ARG A 73 -21.05 -14.97 -8.85
N GLY A 74 -20.22 -14.96 -9.90
CA GLY A 74 -19.14 -13.98 -10.07
C GLY A 74 -19.65 -12.55 -10.19
N ILE A 75 -20.69 -12.34 -11.00
CA ILE A 75 -21.32 -11.03 -11.19
C ILE A 75 -21.96 -10.55 -9.88
N GLY A 76 -22.61 -11.44 -9.12
CA GLY A 76 -23.23 -11.11 -7.83
C GLY A 76 -22.23 -10.61 -6.79
N ILE A 77 -21.06 -11.23 -6.69
CA ILE A 77 -20.01 -10.82 -5.77
C ILE A 77 -19.39 -9.47 -6.18
N MET A 78 -19.13 -9.26 -7.48
CA MET A 78 -18.61 -7.98 -7.95
C MET A 78 -19.61 -6.83 -7.71
N ALA A 79 -20.91 -7.08 -7.91
CA ALA A 79 -21.96 -6.11 -7.60
C ALA A 79 -22.01 -5.79 -6.09
N ALA A 80 -21.91 -6.81 -5.23
CA ALA A 80 -21.88 -6.61 -3.78
C ALA A 80 -20.65 -5.81 -3.33
N MET A 81 -19.46 -6.09 -3.87
CA MET A 81 -18.24 -5.34 -3.55
C MET A 81 -18.29 -3.89 -4.06
N ALA A 82 -18.88 -3.65 -5.23
CA ALA A 82 -19.03 -2.29 -5.78
C ALA A 82 -19.97 -1.40 -4.94
N ILE A 83 -20.95 -2.00 -4.23
CA ILE A 83 -21.84 -1.28 -3.31
C ILE A 83 -21.10 -0.87 -2.02
N ILE A 84 -20.07 -1.61 -1.61
CA ILE A 84 -19.24 -1.26 -0.45
C ILE A 84 -18.42 -0.01 -0.81
N ARG A 85 -18.97 1.15 -0.48
CA ARG A 85 -18.34 2.45 -0.76
C ARG A 85 -17.12 2.64 0.13
N PHE A 86 -15.96 2.22 -0.34
CA PHE A 86 -14.68 2.60 0.26
C PHE A 86 -14.50 4.12 0.13
N ARG A 87 -14.79 4.84 1.21
CA ARG A 87 -14.57 6.29 1.33
C ARG A 87 -13.17 6.64 1.85
N THR A 88 -12.20 5.77 1.64
CA THR A 88 -10.84 5.96 2.16
C THR A 88 -10.05 6.90 1.26
N ASN A 89 -9.50 7.98 1.83
CA ASN A 89 -8.48 8.80 1.16
C ASN A 89 -7.25 7.93 0.96
N LEU A 90 -6.99 7.54 -0.30
CA LEU A 90 -5.78 6.82 -0.68
C LEU A 90 -4.59 7.77 -0.51
N LYS A 91 -3.75 7.46 0.48
CA LYS A 91 -2.71 8.35 1.02
C LYS A 91 -1.65 8.73 -0.02
N ASP A 92 -1.38 7.81 -0.96
CA ASP A 92 -0.46 7.99 -2.07
C ASP A 92 -0.88 7.18 -3.31
N PRO A 93 -0.74 7.73 -4.53
CA PRO A 93 -1.09 7.01 -5.76
C PRO A 93 -0.21 5.76 -5.97
N ARG A 94 1.04 5.79 -5.50
CA ARG A 94 1.96 4.65 -5.60
C ARG A 94 1.51 3.46 -4.75
N ASP A 95 1.09 3.71 -3.51
CA ASP A 95 0.59 2.69 -2.60
C ASP A 95 -0.69 2.06 -3.18
N THR A 96 -1.51 2.86 -3.85
CA THR A 96 -2.70 2.33 -4.52
C THR A 96 -2.32 1.34 -5.64
N LEU A 97 -1.28 1.63 -6.42
CA LEU A 97 -0.81 0.74 -7.49
C LEU A 97 -0.29 -0.60 -6.97
N PHE A 98 0.48 -0.60 -5.87
CA PHE A 98 0.95 -1.85 -5.25
C PHE A 98 -0.20 -2.69 -4.69
N LEU A 99 -1.22 -2.04 -4.13
CA LEU A 99 -2.42 -2.72 -3.65
C LEU A 99 -3.20 -3.36 -4.80
N PHE A 100 -3.36 -2.65 -5.93
CA PHE A 100 -3.98 -3.22 -7.13
C PHE A 100 -3.15 -4.34 -7.76
N ALA A 101 -1.83 -4.22 -7.79
CA ALA A 101 -0.95 -5.27 -8.31
C ALA A 101 -1.07 -6.56 -7.48
N SER A 102 -1.15 -6.43 -6.15
CA SER A 102 -1.37 -7.59 -5.26
C SER A 102 -2.73 -8.24 -5.47
N LEU A 103 -3.77 -7.41 -5.60
CA LEU A 103 -5.12 -7.87 -5.89
C LEU A 103 -5.19 -8.58 -7.25
N ALA A 104 -4.55 -8.04 -8.29
CA ALA A 104 -4.47 -8.67 -9.60
C ALA A 104 -3.72 -10.02 -9.56
N ALA A 105 -2.62 -10.11 -8.81
CA ALA A 105 -1.90 -11.36 -8.60
C ALA A 105 -2.78 -12.42 -7.92
N GLY A 106 -3.52 -12.03 -6.88
CA GLY A 106 -4.48 -12.90 -6.20
C GLY A 106 -5.62 -13.38 -7.11
N ILE A 107 -6.18 -12.49 -7.93
CA ILE A 107 -7.22 -12.85 -8.92
C ILE A 107 -6.67 -13.84 -9.95
N ALA A 108 -5.48 -13.58 -10.50
CA ALA A 108 -4.87 -14.46 -11.49
C ALA A 108 -4.56 -15.85 -10.93
N CYS A 109 -4.08 -15.92 -9.68
CA CYS A 109 -3.91 -17.20 -8.97
C CYS A 109 -5.25 -17.92 -8.76
N GLY A 110 -6.29 -17.19 -8.36
CA GLY A 110 -7.63 -17.74 -8.14
C GLY A 110 -8.31 -18.25 -9.41
N ALA A 111 -7.96 -17.68 -10.58
CA ALA A 111 -8.45 -18.09 -11.89
C ALA A 111 -7.62 -19.23 -12.52
N TYR A 112 -6.81 -19.94 -11.74
CA TYR A 112 -5.90 -21.03 -12.17
C TYR A 112 -4.89 -20.62 -13.27
N SER A 113 -4.68 -19.31 -13.48
CA SER A 113 -3.81 -18.76 -14.51
C SER A 113 -2.44 -18.41 -13.92
N PHE A 114 -1.72 -19.44 -13.48
CA PHE A 114 -0.46 -19.30 -12.72
C PHE A 114 0.65 -18.60 -13.49
N GLU A 115 0.78 -18.87 -14.79
CA GLU A 115 1.78 -18.23 -15.66
C GLU A 115 1.60 -16.71 -15.69
N ILE A 116 0.35 -16.26 -15.82
CA ILE A 116 -0.02 -14.84 -15.87
C ILE A 116 0.22 -14.20 -14.50
N ALA A 117 -0.10 -14.89 -13.41
CA ALA A 117 0.13 -14.40 -12.06
C ALA A 117 1.63 -14.15 -11.78
N ILE A 118 2.49 -15.08 -12.18
CA ILE A 118 3.94 -14.98 -12.00
C ILE A 118 4.52 -13.88 -12.88
N LEU A 119 4.24 -13.91 -14.20
CA LEU A 119 4.76 -12.93 -15.14
C LEU A 119 4.27 -11.51 -14.84
N GLY A 120 3.00 -11.36 -14.46
CA GLY A 120 2.43 -10.08 -14.07
C GLY A 120 3.08 -9.52 -12.80
N THR A 121 3.25 -10.35 -11.77
CA THR A 121 3.90 -9.93 -10.50
C THR A 121 5.36 -9.56 -10.71
N VAL A 122 6.11 -10.38 -11.46
CA VAL A 122 7.53 -10.13 -11.78
C VAL A 122 7.67 -8.90 -12.66
N GLY A 123 6.85 -8.76 -13.70
CA GLY A 123 6.84 -7.62 -14.61
C GLY A 123 6.55 -6.31 -13.89
N PHE A 124 5.52 -6.28 -13.04
CA PHE A 124 5.19 -5.11 -12.22
C PHE A 124 6.32 -4.77 -11.23
N SER A 125 6.87 -5.78 -10.56
CA SER A 125 7.99 -5.60 -9.63
C SER A 125 9.23 -5.05 -10.33
N MET A 126 9.56 -5.57 -11.51
CA MET A 126 10.68 -5.09 -12.32
C MET A 126 10.44 -3.66 -12.82
N ALA A 127 9.22 -3.34 -13.28
CA ALA A 127 8.86 -1.99 -13.66
C ALA A 127 8.96 -1.00 -12.48
N ALA A 128 8.51 -1.41 -11.28
CA ALA A 128 8.61 -0.60 -10.07
C ALA A 128 10.08 -0.34 -9.66
N LEU A 129 10.96 -1.33 -9.82
CA LEU A 129 12.40 -1.19 -9.60
C LEU A 129 13.07 -0.32 -10.67
N LEU A 130 12.71 -0.50 -11.94
CA LEU A 130 13.22 0.33 -13.04
C LEU A 130 12.81 1.79 -12.86
N LEU A 131 11.56 2.08 -12.50
CA LEU A 131 11.13 3.45 -12.18
C LEU A 131 11.82 4.02 -10.94
N TYR A 132 12.28 3.18 -10.02
CA TYR A 132 13.06 3.62 -8.88
C TYR A 132 14.49 4.01 -9.25
N TYR A 133 15.13 3.26 -10.14
CA TYR A 133 16.46 3.59 -10.66
C TYR A 133 16.42 4.72 -11.69
N SER A 134 15.34 4.80 -12.47
CA SER A 134 15.16 5.82 -13.49
C SER A 134 14.82 7.16 -12.83
N PRO A 135 15.56 8.24 -13.10
CA PRO A 135 15.32 9.56 -12.52
C PRO A 135 14.13 10.29 -13.19
N PHE A 136 13.01 9.60 -13.43
CA PHE A 136 11.76 10.22 -13.90
C PHE A 136 10.90 10.57 -12.69
N GLY A 137 11.25 11.68 -12.04
CA GLY A 137 10.49 12.27 -10.94
C GLY A 137 11.36 13.27 -10.17
N PRO A 138 10.90 14.49 -9.87
CA PRO A 138 11.73 15.51 -9.25
C PRO A 138 12.28 14.99 -7.92
N THR A 139 13.54 15.29 -7.66
CA THR A 139 14.23 15.09 -6.40
C THR A 139 13.28 15.33 -5.22
N SER A 140 12.90 14.27 -4.51
CA SER A 140 12.11 14.34 -3.29
C SER A 140 12.84 15.27 -2.33
N PHE A 141 12.30 16.48 -2.14
CA PHE A 141 12.73 17.35 -1.08
C PHE A 141 12.55 16.58 0.22
N PHE A 142 13.65 16.45 0.98
CA PHE A 142 13.62 16.04 2.37
C PHE A 142 12.84 17.12 3.11
N ASP A 143 11.52 16.93 3.22
CA ASP A 143 10.67 17.78 4.01
C ASP A 143 10.81 17.36 5.48
N GLY A 144 11.83 17.90 6.13
CA GLY A 144 12.04 17.77 7.56
C GLY A 144 11.19 18.81 8.29
N MET A 145 10.02 18.40 8.79
CA MET A 145 9.19 19.29 9.59
C MET A 145 9.80 19.49 10.99
N LEU A 146 10.51 20.59 11.19
CA LEU A 146 11.03 20.99 12.50
C LEU A 146 9.95 21.82 13.22
N ARG A 147 9.23 21.21 14.17
CA ARG A 147 8.33 21.91 15.09
C ARG A 147 9.04 22.17 16.41
N PHE A 148 9.13 23.43 16.81
CA PHE A 148 9.58 23.84 18.13
C PHE A 148 8.61 24.88 18.69
N SER A 149 8.32 24.77 19.99
CA SER A 149 7.48 25.70 20.73
C SER A 149 8.39 26.42 21.72
N ILE A 150 8.51 27.75 21.59
CA ILE A 150 9.28 28.60 22.51
C ILE A 150 8.30 29.63 23.07
N GLU A 151 8.24 29.74 24.40
CA GLU A 151 7.64 30.88 25.08
C GLU A 151 8.58 32.08 24.88
N ILE A 152 8.27 32.90 23.88
CA ILE A 152 8.98 34.16 23.64
C ILE A 152 8.24 35.23 24.43
N ASP A 153 8.76 35.57 25.62
CA ASP A 153 8.21 36.63 26.47
C ASP A 153 8.84 38.01 26.17
N ASP A 154 9.58 38.17 25.06
CA ASP A 154 10.20 39.46 24.73
C ASP A 154 10.52 39.63 23.22
N GLU A 155 10.22 40.81 22.67
CA GLU A 155 10.46 41.24 21.27
C GLU A 155 11.92 41.01 20.82
N SER A 156 12.85 40.98 21.77
CA SER A 156 14.28 40.72 21.58
C SER A 156 14.60 39.28 21.14
N GLY A 157 13.84 38.29 21.63
CA GLY A 157 14.07 36.85 21.35
C GLY A 157 13.70 36.46 19.93
N ARG A 158 12.69 37.13 19.35
CA ARG A 158 12.22 36.89 17.98
C ARG A 158 13.28 37.25 16.94
N ARG A 159 13.96 38.39 17.11
CA ARG A 159 15.02 38.84 16.20
C ARG A 159 16.28 37.98 16.26
N ALA A 160 16.61 37.44 17.43
CA ALA A 160 17.72 36.51 17.59
C ALA A 160 17.46 35.17 16.88
N LEU A 161 16.23 34.65 16.98
CA LEU A 161 15.81 33.42 16.32
C LEU A 161 15.76 33.57 14.79
N GLU A 162 15.21 34.68 14.29
CA GLU A 162 15.20 34.99 12.85
C GLU A 162 16.61 35.06 12.28
N ASN A 163 17.54 35.74 12.96
CA ASN A 163 18.95 35.81 12.54
C ASN A 163 19.65 34.44 12.55
N LEU A 164 19.30 33.56 13.49
CA LEU A 164 19.94 32.24 13.62
C LEU A 164 19.43 31.25 12.56
N LEU A 165 18.13 31.33 12.22
CA LEU A 165 17.49 30.57 11.14
C LEU A 165 17.97 31.04 9.76
N GLN A 166 18.11 32.35 9.56
CA GLN A 166 18.59 32.90 8.28
C GLN A 166 20.06 32.53 8.00
N LYS A 167 20.86 32.34 9.07
CA LYS A 167 22.27 31.94 8.95
C LYS A 167 22.47 30.46 8.59
N HIS A 168 21.49 29.59 8.88
CA HIS A 168 21.64 28.14 8.72
C HIS A 168 20.62 27.47 7.78
N CYS A 169 19.54 28.14 7.38
CA CYS A 169 18.50 27.57 6.50
C CYS A 169 18.38 28.37 5.19
N LYS A 170 18.50 27.67 4.05
CA LYS A 170 18.52 28.26 2.70
C LYS A 170 17.14 28.51 2.08
N THR A 171 16.08 27.86 2.57
CA THR A 171 14.71 28.01 2.06
C THR A 171 13.74 27.62 3.17
N PHE A 172 12.66 28.36 3.33
CA PHE A 172 11.71 28.17 4.44
C PHE A 172 10.30 28.55 3.99
N SER A 173 9.38 27.61 4.09
CA SER A 173 7.98 27.76 3.74
C SER A 173 7.12 27.42 4.96
N LEU A 174 6.34 28.39 5.41
CA LEU A 174 5.49 28.28 6.61
C LEU A 174 4.18 27.58 6.21
N VAL A 175 3.98 26.33 6.63
CA VAL A 175 2.89 25.49 6.09
C VAL A 175 1.61 25.54 6.93
N THR A 176 1.69 25.68 8.26
CA THR A 176 0.46 25.78 9.07
C THR A 176 0.72 26.49 10.38
N LEU A 177 -0.14 27.47 10.68
CA LEU A 177 -0.20 28.17 11.96
C LEU A 177 -1.54 27.79 12.60
N ARG A 178 -1.50 27.04 13.71
CA ARG A 178 -2.73 26.64 14.43
C ARG A 178 -2.60 27.04 15.89
N GLU A 179 -3.42 27.99 16.33
CA GLU A 179 -3.57 28.36 17.73
C GLU A 179 -4.27 27.24 18.49
N ILE A 180 -3.66 26.76 19.58
CA ILE A 180 -4.30 25.86 20.55
C ILE A 180 -4.30 26.57 21.90
N GLY A 181 -5.49 26.99 22.36
CA GLY A 181 -5.84 27.17 23.78
C GLY A 181 -5.11 28.27 24.56
N GLN A 182 -5.86 29.28 25.00
CA GLN A 182 -5.47 30.33 25.98
C GLN A 182 -4.07 30.94 25.76
N GLY A 183 -3.90 31.58 24.60
CA GLY A 183 -3.19 32.86 24.52
C GLY A 183 -1.67 32.90 24.58
N GLN A 184 -0.93 31.79 24.76
CA GLN A 184 0.53 31.90 24.92
C GLN A 184 1.39 30.78 24.29
N ARG A 185 0.86 29.94 23.39
CA ARG A 185 1.71 28.99 22.65
C ARG A 185 1.34 28.90 21.17
N MET A 186 2.30 29.28 20.34
CA MET A 186 2.22 29.23 18.87
C MET A 186 3.02 28.04 18.38
N ASP A 187 2.33 27.06 17.78
CA ASP A 187 2.96 25.94 17.08
C ASP A 187 3.32 26.38 15.67
N TYR A 188 4.62 26.55 15.42
CA TYR A 188 5.13 26.81 14.08
C TYR A 188 5.59 25.51 13.40
N ALA A 189 5.02 25.22 12.24
CA ALA A 189 5.42 24.13 11.38
C ALA A 189 6.02 24.70 10.09
N TYR A 190 7.29 24.37 9.87
CA TYR A 190 8.06 24.85 8.73
C TYR A 190 8.51 23.70 7.84
N HIS A 191 8.55 23.99 6.54
CA HIS A 191 8.95 23.14 5.42
C HIS A 191 10.11 23.80 4.66
#